data_AF-A0A2S8PGP3-F1
#
_entry.id   AF-A0A2S8PGP3-F1
#
_cell.length_a   1.000
_cell.length_b   1.000
_cell.length_c   1.000
_cell.angle_alpha   90.00
_cell.angle_beta   90.00
_cell.angle_gamma   90.00
#
_symmetry.space_group_name_H-M   'P 1'
#
loop_
_entity.id
_entity.type
_entity.pdbx_description
1 polymer ?
#
loop_
_entity_poly.entity_id
_entity_poly.type
_entity_poly.pdbx_seq_one_letter_code
_entity_poly.pdbx_strand_id
1 'polypeptide(L)'
;MSQQQVEHAIIVGGSLGGLMMGLALSRSGYTVTILERADSSLRNGAFIRLHTKPYRNSEIERELRHLASNGNNNVEAWSAIQERLRSAVAKEPGITLQHHTRIVSVGQNESSAWATSEEEQTFKGDFLIGADGYRSIVRRYLSPDKPFADYAGYLAWVGKVDEHLLPKKDWKKRQLSSAYFNDSAAGKLTTAVMPGKEGGTHLGQRWIGFCWFDHSHNPLLSELGVLKDGIAQHSLYGEAIPDSLLEELSQTSQAHWSKEDDAILQIAIKDRSLIGAPVNEYFPNILSKEE
;
A
#
# COMPACT_ATOMS: atom_id res chain seq x y z
N MET A 1 1.52 28.46 34.73
CA MET A 1 1.00 27.35 33.90
C MET A 1 0.67 27.94 32.55
N SER A 2 1.59 27.88 31.58
CA SER A 2 1.21 28.17 30.18
C SER A 2 0.38 26.97 29.71
N GLN A 3 -0.86 27.20 29.30
CA GLN A 3 -1.59 26.20 28.53
C GLN A 3 -0.74 25.92 27.30
N GLN A 4 -0.22 24.69 27.19
CA GLN A 4 0.44 24.26 25.97
C GLN A 4 -0.64 24.25 24.91
N GLN A 5 -0.55 25.16 23.94
CA GLN A 5 -1.48 25.24 22.82
C GLN A 5 -1.45 23.87 22.13
N VAL A 6 -2.59 23.19 22.09
CA VAL A 6 -2.69 21.90 21.43
C VAL A 6 -2.64 22.17 19.94
N GLU A 7 -1.50 21.89 19.32
CA GLU A 7 -1.29 22.04 17.89
C GLU A 7 -2.13 21.00 17.11
N HIS A 8 -2.69 21.42 15.98
CA HIS A 8 -3.59 20.65 15.12
C HIS A 8 -2.92 20.32 13.79
N ALA A 9 -2.88 19.03 13.47
CA ALA A 9 -2.29 18.50 12.25
C ALA A 9 -3.36 18.03 11.25
N ILE A 10 -3.18 18.39 9.98
CA ILE A 10 -3.93 17.77 8.86
C ILE A 10 -3.06 16.69 8.22
N ILE A 11 -3.64 15.53 7.96
CA ILE A 11 -3.01 14.45 7.19
C ILE A 11 -3.88 14.15 5.97
N VAL A 12 -3.34 14.33 4.77
CA VAL A 12 -4.01 13.97 3.52
C VAL A 12 -3.61 12.53 3.16
N GLY A 13 -4.56 11.59 3.27
CA GLY A 13 -4.38 10.16 3.03
C GLY A 13 -4.49 9.31 4.31
N GLY A 14 -5.44 8.39 4.37
CA GLY A 14 -5.74 7.50 5.50
C GLY A 14 -5.36 6.04 5.27
N SER A 15 -4.22 5.81 4.63
CA SER A 15 -3.62 4.48 4.48
C SER A 15 -2.54 4.23 5.53
N LEU A 16 -1.65 3.24 5.34
CA LEU A 16 -0.64 2.83 6.32
C LEU A 16 0.18 4.01 6.86
N GLY A 17 0.74 4.83 5.98
CA GLY A 17 1.57 5.97 6.37
C GLY A 17 0.80 7.04 7.13
N GLY A 18 -0.38 7.44 6.65
CA GLY A 18 -1.19 8.48 7.29
C GLY A 18 -1.80 8.05 8.61
N LEU A 19 -2.28 6.80 8.72
CA LEU A 19 -2.78 6.24 9.98
C LEU A 19 -1.65 6.13 11.02
N MET A 20 -0.48 5.64 10.61
CA MET A 20 0.67 5.54 11.50
C MET A 20 1.16 6.93 11.96
N MET A 21 1.21 7.91 11.04
CA MET A 21 1.57 9.28 11.39
C MET A 21 0.54 9.92 12.32
N GLY A 22 -0.77 9.72 12.08
CA GLY A 22 -1.81 10.26 12.94
C GLY A 22 -1.72 9.72 14.37
N LEU A 23 -1.48 8.42 14.53
CA LEU A 23 -1.22 7.83 15.85
C LEU A 23 0.04 8.41 16.50
N ALA A 24 1.13 8.56 15.74
CA ALA A 24 2.38 9.12 16.26
C ALA A 24 2.21 10.56 16.78
N LEU A 25 1.49 11.39 16.02
CA LEU A 25 1.19 12.77 16.40
C LEU A 25 0.24 12.85 17.58
N SER A 26 -0.84 12.05 17.60
CA SER A 26 -1.77 12.00 18.74
C SER A 26 -1.04 11.62 20.03
N ARG A 27 -0.14 10.64 19.98
CA ARG A 27 0.71 10.26 21.14
C ARG A 27 1.76 11.28 21.53
N SER A 28 2.04 12.23 20.64
CA SER A 28 2.92 13.37 20.91
C SER A 28 2.15 14.59 21.42
N GLY A 29 0.83 14.50 21.61
CA GLY A 29 -0.02 15.56 22.17
C GLY A 29 -0.74 16.44 21.14
N TYR A 30 -0.66 16.12 19.85
CA TYR A 30 -1.35 16.87 18.80
C TYR A 30 -2.79 16.38 18.63
N THR A 31 -3.67 17.28 18.18
CA THR A 31 -4.94 16.86 17.59
C THR A 31 -4.74 16.60 16.10
N VAL A 32 -5.43 15.62 15.53
CA VAL A 32 -5.18 15.19 14.14
C VAL A 32 -6.50 15.04 13.38
N THR A 33 -6.53 15.59 12.17
CA THR A 33 -7.56 15.26 11.16
C THR A 33 -6.93 14.52 10.00
N ILE A 34 -7.38 13.29 9.75
CA ILE A 34 -6.96 12.45 8.63
C ILE A 34 -8.06 12.47 7.56
N LEU A 35 -7.70 12.82 6.33
CA LEU A 35 -8.63 12.97 5.21
C LEU A 35 -8.37 11.86 4.19
N GLU A 36 -9.29 10.90 4.06
CA GLU A 36 -9.19 9.76 3.16
C GLU A 36 -10.23 9.83 2.05
N ARG A 37 -9.77 9.74 0.81
CA ARG A 37 -10.64 9.78 -0.38
C ARG A 37 -11.52 8.53 -0.53
N ALA A 38 -11.05 7.38 -0.06
CA ALA A 38 -11.78 6.13 -0.12
C ALA A 38 -12.83 6.03 0.98
N ASP A 39 -13.81 5.17 0.74
CA ASP A 39 -14.76 4.74 1.74
C ASP A 39 -14.07 3.91 2.85
N SER A 40 -14.88 3.38 3.75
CA SER A 40 -14.41 2.54 4.84
C SER A 40 -14.15 1.08 4.42
N SER A 41 -14.34 0.71 3.15
CA SER A 41 -14.18 -0.66 2.68
C SER A 41 -12.72 -1.12 2.74
N LEU A 42 -12.51 -2.38 3.11
CA LEU A 42 -11.19 -2.99 3.05
C LEU A 42 -10.84 -3.28 1.60
N ARG A 43 -9.68 -2.78 1.17
CA ARG A 43 -9.16 -3.05 -0.17
C ARG A 43 -8.30 -4.30 -0.17
N ASN A 44 -8.41 -5.05 -1.26
CA ASN A 44 -7.42 -6.07 -1.56
C ASN A 44 -6.08 -5.41 -1.86
N GLY A 45 -5.02 -6.07 -1.42
CA GLY A 45 -3.65 -5.66 -1.61
C GLY A 45 -2.74 -6.87 -1.48
N ALA A 46 -1.47 -6.65 -1.84
CA ALA A 46 -0.43 -7.66 -1.72
C ALA A 46 -0.03 -7.88 -0.25
N PHE A 47 1.14 -8.46 -0.07
CA PHE A 47 1.76 -8.64 1.23
C PHE A 47 2.88 -7.62 1.46
N ILE A 48 3.14 -7.34 2.73
CA ILE A 48 4.26 -6.51 3.17
C ILE A 48 5.10 -7.32 4.14
N ARG A 49 6.41 -7.33 3.92
CA ARG A 49 7.35 -7.75 4.95
C ARG A 49 7.64 -6.56 5.87
N LEU A 50 7.30 -6.71 7.15
CA LEU A 50 7.59 -5.68 8.14
C LEU A 50 8.96 -5.90 8.75
N HIS A 51 9.86 -4.94 8.56
CA HIS A 51 11.12 -4.88 9.28
C HIS A 51 10.88 -4.21 10.63
N THR A 52 11.26 -4.91 11.71
CA THR A 52 11.08 -4.41 13.07
C THR A 52 12.36 -3.88 13.69
N LYS A 53 13.44 -3.71 12.92
CA LYS A 53 14.65 -3.09 13.45
C LYS A 53 14.31 -1.64 13.87
N PRO A 54 14.63 -1.23 15.10
CA PRO A 54 14.37 0.13 15.52
C PRO A 54 15.22 1.10 14.73
N TYR A 55 14.69 2.29 14.49
CA TYR A 55 15.42 3.42 13.94
C TYR A 55 15.96 4.31 15.07
N ARG A 56 15.07 4.92 15.87
CA ARG A 56 15.42 5.73 17.06
C ARG A 56 15.07 5.02 18.37
N ASN A 57 14.25 3.97 18.31
CA ASN A 57 13.80 3.18 19.45
C ASN A 57 13.03 3.98 20.52
N SER A 58 12.30 5.01 20.11
CA SER A 58 11.40 5.74 21.03
C SER A 58 10.23 4.86 21.49
N GLU A 59 9.54 5.30 22.54
CA GLU A 59 8.36 4.59 23.05
C GLU A 59 7.25 4.52 21.98
N ILE A 60 6.94 5.64 21.32
CA ILE A 60 5.98 5.72 20.23
C ILE A 60 6.39 4.79 19.08
N GLU A 61 7.67 4.78 18.69
CA GLU A 61 8.15 3.89 17.62
C GLU A 61 7.96 2.42 17.98
N ARG A 62 8.32 2.02 19.21
CA ARG A 62 8.14 0.64 19.69
C ARG A 62 6.67 0.23 19.66
N GLU A 63 5.78 1.08 20.14
CA GLU A 63 4.35 0.84 20.16
C GLU A 63 3.77 0.68 18.75
N LEU A 64 4.02 1.66 17.87
CA LEU A 64 3.45 1.64 16.51
C LEU A 64 4.00 0.50 15.67
N ARG A 65 5.28 0.17 15.84
CA ARG A 65 5.88 -1.02 15.24
C ARG A 65 5.21 -2.29 15.75
N HIS A 66 4.99 -2.43 17.06
CA HIS A 66 4.30 -3.58 17.62
C HIS A 66 2.87 -3.70 17.08
N LEU A 67 2.14 -2.57 17.01
CA LEU A 67 0.78 -2.50 16.46
C LEU A 67 0.73 -2.92 14.98
N ALA A 68 1.58 -2.36 14.13
CA ALA A 68 1.59 -2.64 12.70
C ALA A 68 2.01 -4.10 12.42
N SER A 69 2.99 -4.61 13.18
CA SER A 69 3.57 -5.95 13.00
C SER A 69 2.88 -7.05 13.79
N ASN A 70 1.87 -6.70 14.60
CA ASN A 70 1.26 -7.60 15.56
C ASN A 70 2.31 -8.29 16.46
N GLY A 71 3.34 -7.53 16.84
CA GLY A 71 4.45 -7.97 17.68
C GLY A 71 5.49 -8.89 17.02
N ASN A 72 5.42 -9.15 15.70
CA ASN A 72 6.24 -10.16 15.05
C ASN A 72 6.97 -9.68 13.77
N ASN A 73 8.12 -10.27 13.45
CA ASN A 73 8.89 -9.94 12.24
C ASN A 73 8.37 -10.65 11.00
N ASN A 74 7.16 -10.30 10.58
CA ASN A 74 6.37 -11.15 9.70
C ASN A 74 6.11 -10.55 8.33
N VAL A 75 5.80 -11.45 7.39
CA VAL A 75 5.02 -11.09 6.21
C VAL A 75 3.55 -11.09 6.55
N GLU A 76 2.89 -9.97 6.29
CA GLU A 76 1.49 -9.71 6.61
C GLU A 76 0.74 -9.25 5.35
N ALA A 77 -0.55 -9.52 5.27
CA ALA A 77 -1.38 -8.89 4.26
C ALA A 77 -1.44 -7.38 4.51
N TRP A 78 -1.31 -6.57 3.45
CA TRP A 78 -1.45 -5.11 3.55
C TRP A 78 -2.77 -4.72 4.26
N SER A 79 -3.86 -5.42 3.93
CA SER A 79 -5.19 -5.19 4.49
C SER A 79 -5.25 -5.44 6.00
N ALA A 80 -4.51 -6.44 6.49
CA ALA A 80 -4.47 -6.76 7.93
C ALA A 80 -3.74 -5.68 8.73
N ILE A 81 -2.64 -5.14 8.18
CA ILE A 81 -1.93 -4.01 8.80
C ILE A 81 -2.84 -2.78 8.84
N GLN A 82 -3.48 -2.47 7.71
CA GLN A 82 -4.39 -1.32 7.61
C GLN A 82 -5.55 -1.44 8.61
N GLU A 83 -6.18 -2.61 8.73
CA GLU A 83 -7.29 -2.86 9.65
C GLU A 83 -6.88 -2.65 11.12
N ARG A 84 -5.69 -3.14 11.52
CA ARG A 84 -5.14 -2.91 12.87
C ARG A 84 -4.92 -1.42 13.13
N LEU A 85 -4.31 -0.70 12.20
CA LEU A 85 -4.06 0.74 12.33
C LEU A 85 -5.37 1.54 12.39
N ARG A 86 -6.35 1.22 11.54
CA ARG A 86 -7.68 1.86 11.57
C ARG A 86 -8.41 1.61 12.88
N SER A 87 -8.34 0.38 13.40
CA SER A 87 -8.93 0.02 14.68
C SER A 87 -8.30 0.77 15.85
N ALA A 88 -6.99 1.05 15.78
CA ALA A 88 -6.30 1.87 16.77
C ALA A 88 -6.70 3.35 16.65
N VAL A 89 -6.73 3.90 15.43
CA VAL A 89 -7.17 5.28 15.17
C VAL A 89 -8.60 5.51 15.64
N ALA A 90 -9.52 4.58 15.40
CA ALA A 90 -10.92 4.69 15.83
C ALA A 90 -11.09 4.72 17.37
N LYS A 91 -10.09 4.28 18.13
CA LYS A 91 -10.08 4.29 19.61
C LYS A 91 -9.32 5.48 20.18
N GLU A 92 -8.69 6.30 19.35
CA GLU A 92 -7.82 7.40 19.77
C GLU A 92 -8.60 8.73 19.72
N PRO A 93 -8.97 9.33 20.87
CA PRO A 93 -9.83 10.53 20.90
C PRO A 93 -9.21 11.76 20.23
N GLY A 94 -7.87 11.81 20.15
CA GLY A 94 -7.13 12.90 19.51
C GLY A 94 -7.18 12.87 17.98
N ILE A 95 -7.78 11.84 17.36
CA ILE A 95 -7.79 11.66 15.90
C ILE A 95 -9.23 11.66 15.36
N THR A 96 -9.48 12.51 14.37
CA THR A 96 -10.66 12.45 13.52
C THR A 96 -10.27 11.90 12.15
N LEU A 97 -10.77 10.72 11.79
CA LEU A 97 -10.61 10.14 10.44
C LEU A 97 -11.87 10.38 9.62
N GLN A 98 -11.76 11.13 8.52
CA GLN A 98 -12.85 11.41 7.58
C GLN A 98 -12.65 10.61 6.30
N HIS A 99 -13.64 9.77 5.97
CA HIS A 99 -13.74 9.04 4.72
C HIS A 99 -14.48 9.85 3.66
N HIS A 100 -14.41 9.43 2.40
CA HIS A 100 -15.03 10.13 1.27
C HIS A 100 -14.55 11.58 1.10
N THR A 101 -13.35 11.90 1.58
CA THR A 101 -12.81 13.26 1.52
C THR A 101 -11.64 13.29 0.54
N ARG A 102 -11.96 13.48 -0.75
CA ARG A 102 -10.92 13.70 -1.76
C ARG A 102 -10.43 15.14 -1.71
N ILE A 103 -9.18 15.32 -1.32
CA ILE A 103 -8.48 16.59 -1.44
C ILE A 103 -8.09 16.82 -2.90
N VAL A 104 -8.26 18.06 -3.37
CA VAL A 104 -7.92 18.49 -4.73
C VAL A 104 -6.90 19.63 -4.75
N SER A 105 -6.76 20.38 -3.66
CA SER A 105 -5.74 21.41 -3.50
C SER A 105 -5.27 21.52 -2.05
N VAL A 106 -4.06 22.04 -1.87
CA VAL A 106 -3.48 22.37 -0.56
C VAL A 106 -2.77 23.72 -0.66
N GLY A 107 -2.57 24.36 0.48
CA GLY A 107 -1.85 25.63 0.59
C GLY A 107 -1.41 25.89 2.02
N GLN A 108 -0.62 26.95 2.20
CA GLN A 108 -0.21 27.42 3.52
C GLN A 108 0.05 28.94 3.50
N ASN A 109 0.20 29.51 4.69
CA ASN A 109 0.73 30.83 4.95
C ASN A 109 1.54 30.81 6.26
N GLU A 110 2.02 31.97 6.73
CA GLU A 110 2.80 32.11 7.98
C GLU A 110 2.11 31.54 9.24
N SER A 111 0.79 31.34 9.25
CA SER A 111 0.02 30.95 10.44
C SER A 111 -0.76 29.65 10.31
N SER A 112 -0.91 29.08 9.11
CA SER A 112 -1.71 27.87 8.91
C SER A 112 -1.40 27.15 7.60
N ALA A 113 -1.67 25.85 7.59
CA ALA A 113 -1.79 25.04 6.37
C ALA A 113 -3.23 24.57 6.17
N TRP A 114 -3.62 24.33 4.92
CA TRP A 114 -4.96 23.87 4.60
C TRP A 114 -5.04 22.89 3.43
N ALA A 115 -6.10 22.11 3.44
CA ALA A 115 -6.51 21.22 2.36
C ALA A 115 -7.95 21.54 1.93
N THR A 116 -8.21 21.57 0.63
CA THR A 116 -9.56 21.78 0.09
C THR A 116 -10.03 20.53 -0.66
N SER A 117 -11.24 20.07 -0.35
CA SER A 117 -11.85 18.89 -0.97
C SER A 117 -12.49 19.20 -2.33
N GLU A 118 -12.84 18.14 -3.07
CA GLU A 118 -13.62 18.26 -4.31
C GLU A 118 -15.03 18.82 -4.09
N GLU A 119 -15.54 18.77 -2.86
CA GLU A 119 -16.80 19.37 -2.42
C GLU A 119 -16.60 20.80 -1.86
N GLU A 120 -15.45 21.42 -2.13
CA GLU A 120 -15.07 22.78 -1.71
C GLU A 120 -14.96 22.99 -0.19
N GLN A 121 -14.98 21.91 0.60
CA GLN A 121 -14.74 21.99 2.04
C GLN A 121 -13.25 22.25 2.31
N THR A 122 -12.96 23.24 3.16
CA THR A 122 -11.58 23.57 3.56
C THR A 122 -11.31 23.14 5.00
N PHE A 123 -10.22 22.39 5.18
CA PHE A 123 -9.69 21.97 6.46
C PHE A 123 -8.44 22.79 6.76
N LYS A 124 -8.36 23.41 7.94
CA LYS A 124 -7.20 24.19 8.39
C LYS A 124 -6.56 23.55 9.62
N GLY A 125 -5.25 23.65 9.71
CA GLY A 125 -4.44 23.23 10.87
C GLY A 125 -3.13 24.02 10.91
N ASP A 126 -2.34 23.81 11.95
CA ASP A 126 -1.05 24.45 12.13
C ASP A 126 -0.03 23.94 11.10
N PHE A 127 -0.11 22.66 10.73
CA PHE A 127 0.66 22.07 9.64
C PHE A 127 -0.10 20.95 8.91
N LEU A 128 0.38 20.62 7.72
CA LEU A 128 -0.19 19.60 6.84
C LEU A 128 0.85 18.57 6.42
N ILE A 129 0.48 17.29 6.49
CA ILE A 129 1.28 16.16 6.06
C ILE A 129 0.65 15.50 4.83
N GLY A 130 1.43 15.36 3.76
CA GLY A 130 1.07 14.55 2.60
C GLY A 130 1.39 13.08 2.80
N ALA A 131 0.34 12.25 2.94
CA ALA A 131 0.41 10.79 3.02
C ALA A 131 -0.49 10.13 1.94
N ASP A 132 -0.66 10.81 0.81
CA ASP A 132 -1.66 10.56 -0.24
C ASP A 132 -1.12 9.72 -1.42
N GLY A 133 -0.01 9.02 -1.20
CA GLY A 133 0.51 7.95 -2.07
C GLY A 133 1.11 8.45 -3.39
N TYR A 134 1.32 7.54 -4.34
CA TYR A 134 2.11 7.82 -5.55
C TYR A 134 1.51 8.90 -6.48
N ARG A 135 0.23 9.24 -6.35
CA ARG A 135 -0.45 10.34 -7.09
C ARG A 135 -0.59 11.61 -6.25
N SER A 136 0.22 11.75 -5.21
CA SER A 136 0.17 12.82 -4.22
C SER A 136 -0.10 14.18 -4.83
N ILE A 137 -1.06 14.91 -4.27
CA ILE A 137 -1.38 16.31 -4.55
C ILE A 137 -0.46 17.21 -3.71
N VAL A 138 -0.16 16.81 -2.48
CA VAL A 138 0.79 17.53 -1.62
C VAL A 138 2.17 17.63 -2.26
N ARG A 139 2.64 16.52 -2.86
CA ARG A 139 3.89 16.53 -3.64
C ARG A 139 3.85 17.53 -4.80
N ARG A 140 2.72 17.65 -5.51
CA ARG A 140 2.60 18.58 -6.65
C ARG A 140 2.66 20.04 -6.19
N TYR A 141 2.12 20.32 -5.01
CA TYR A 141 2.22 21.63 -4.39
C TYR A 141 3.67 21.96 -3.98
N LEU A 142 4.39 20.99 -3.39
CA LEU A 142 5.77 21.19 -2.94
C LEU A 142 6.80 21.18 -4.08
N SER A 143 6.54 20.45 -5.16
CA SER A 143 7.47 20.24 -6.27
C SER A 143 6.73 20.34 -7.61
N PRO A 144 6.29 21.54 -8.01
CA PRO A 144 5.55 21.74 -9.27
C PRO A 144 6.37 21.36 -10.51
N ASP A 145 7.70 21.46 -10.44
CA ASP A 145 8.63 21.08 -11.51
C ASP A 145 8.85 19.55 -11.60
N LYS A 146 8.50 18.80 -10.55
CA LYS A 146 8.53 17.32 -10.53
C LYS A 146 7.28 16.73 -9.85
N PRO A 147 6.09 16.91 -10.45
CA PRO A 147 4.82 16.63 -9.79
C PRO A 147 4.46 15.13 -9.73
N PHE A 148 5.06 14.31 -10.61
CA PHE A 148 4.73 12.91 -10.78
C PHE A 148 5.88 11.98 -10.40
N ALA A 149 5.53 10.74 -10.04
CA ALA A 149 6.49 9.66 -9.91
C ALA A 149 6.78 9.10 -11.30
N ASP A 150 8.03 8.74 -11.55
CA ASP A 150 8.49 8.19 -12.81
C ASP A 150 8.22 6.68 -12.83
N TYR A 151 7.74 6.16 -13.96
CA TYR A 151 7.62 4.72 -14.13
C TYR A 151 9.01 4.06 -14.13
N ALA A 152 9.21 3.05 -13.28
CA ALA A 152 10.49 2.40 -13.07
C ALA A 152 10.89 1.42 -14.20
N GLY A 153 10.07 1.27 -15.23
CA GLY A 153 10.35 0.40 -16.37
C GLY A 153 9.91 -1.05 -16.21
N TYR A 154 9.10 -1.37 -15.19
CA TYR A 154 8.54 -2.71 -15.01
C TYR A 154 7.20 -2.72 -14.27
N LEU A 155 6.44 -3.78 -14.50
CA LEU A 155 5.16 -4.11 -13.88
C LEU A 155 5.37 -5.12 -12.75
N ALA A 156 4.53 -5.06 -11.72
CA ALA A 156 4.41 -6.14 -10.75
C ALA A 156 3.01 -6.74 -10.81
N TRP A 157 2.91 -8.02 -11.16
CA TRP A 157 1.68 -8.80 -10.95
C TRP A 157 1.63 -9.25 -9.51
N VAL A 158 0.67 -8.72 -8.76
CA VAL A 158 0.53 -9.01 -7.33
C VAL A 158 -0.83 -9.61 -7.03
N GLY A 159 -0.87 -10.49 -6.04
CA GLY A 159 -2.12 -11.08 -5.60
C GLY A 159 -1.92 -12.00 -4.41
N LYS A 160 -3.01 -12.66 -4.02
CA LYS A 160 -3.02 -13.69 -2.98
C LYS A 160 -4.10 -14.72 -3.26
N VAL A 161 -3.84 -15.96 -2.90
CA VAL A 161 -4.76 -17.09 -3.06
C VAL A 161 -4.98 -17.80 -1.72
N ASP A 162 -6.17 -18.32 -1.51
CA ASP A 162 -6.50 -19.08 -0.31
C ASP A 162 -5.75 -20.41 -0.39
N GLU A 163 -4.98 -20.74 0.65
CA GLU A 163 -4.22 -21.99 0.68
C GLU A 163 -5.14 -23.21 0.53
N HIS A 164 -6.40 -23.12 0.96
CA HIS A 164 -7.37 -24.21 0.81
C HIS A 164 -7.57 -24.66 -0.66
N LEU A 165 -7.41 -23.72 -1.61
CA LEU A 165 -7.59 -23.99 -3.03
C LEU A 165 -6.37 -24.66 -3.68
N LEU A 166 -5.23 -24.71 -2.97
CA LEU A 166 -4.00 -25.25 -3.50
C LEU A 166 -3.85 -26.77 -3.26
N PRO A 167 -3.11 -27.51 -4.11
CA PRO A 167 -2.93 -28.95 -3.97
C PRO A 167 -2.30 -29.38 -2.64
N LYS A 168 -2.97 -30.23 -1.85
CA LYS A 168 -2.64 -30.55 -0.44
C LYS A 168 -1.21 -31.06 -0.14
N LYS A 169 -0.43 -31.51 -1.14
CA LYS A 169 0.88 -32.14 -0.92
C LYS A 169 2.05 -31.14 -0.90
N ASP A 170 1.91 -29.96 -1.52
CA ASP A 170 3.09 -29.19 -1.92
C ASP A 170 3.42 -28.00 -0.99
N TRP A 171 2.52 -27.64 -0.07
CA TRP A 171 2.60 -26.39 0.72
C TRP A 171 3.23 -26.51 2.10
N LYS A 172 3.44 -27.74 2.59
CA LYS A 172 3.90 -28.01 3.96
C LYS A 172 5.30 -27.49 4.27
N LYS A 173 6.14 -27.28 3.25
CA LYS A 173 7.52 -26.79 3.41
C LYS A 173 7.58 -25.27 3.60
N ARG A 174 6.50 -24.55 3.28
CA ARG A 174 6.46 -23.09 3.40
C ARG A 174 5.98 -22.66 4.78
N GLN A 175 6.84 -21.94 5.48
CA GLN A 175 6.65 -21.46 6.83
C GLN A 175 5.78 -20.21 6.82
N LEU A 176 4.90 -20.11 7.82
CA LEU A 176 4.12 -18.91 8.06
C LEU A 176 5.04 -17.70 8.21
N SER A 177 4.58 -16.54 7.73
CA SER A 177 5.27 -15.25 7.86
C SER A 177 6.61 -15.19 7.13
N SER A 178 6.84 -16.08 6.16
CA SER A 178 8.06 -16.14 5.36
C SER A 178 7.82 -15.74 3.91
N ALA A 179 8.82 -15.12 3.30
CA ALA A 179 8.88 -14.85 1.87
C ALA A 179 9.94 -15.73 1.19
N TYR A 180 9.65 -16.15 -0.03
CA TYR A 180 10.46 -17.00 -0.88
C TYR A 180 10.71 -16.27 -2.20
N PHE A 181 11.96 -16.28 -2.66
CA PHE A 181 12.40 -15.57 -3.86
C PHE A 181 12.85 -16.58 -4.88
N ASN A 182 12.24 -16.54 -6.06
CA ASN A 182 12.52 -17.42 -7.17
C ASN A 182 12.84 -16.57 -8.41
N ASP A 183 13.86 -16.97 -9.14
CA ASP A 183 14.27 -16.34 -10.39
C ASP A 183 14.08 -17.33 -11.55
N SER A 184 13.63 -16.85 -12.70
CA SER A 184 13.54 -17.64 -13.93
C SER A 184 13.75 -16.74 -15.16
N ALA A 185 13.69 -17.32 -16.36
CA ALA A 185 13.69 -16.54 -17.60
C ALA A 185 12.45 -15.62 -17.73
N ALA A 186 11.37 -15.91 -16.99
CA ALA A 186 10.16 -15.08 -16.94
C ALA A 186 10.27 -13.90 -15.94
N GLY A 187 11.44 -13.67 -15.35
CA GLY A 187 11.69 -12.57 -14.41
C GLY A 187 11.85 -13.07 -12.97
N LYS A 188 11.35 -12.28 -12.01
CA LYS A 188 11.45 -12.61 -10.57
C LYS A 188 10.07 -12.84 -9.97
N LEU A 189 9.94 -13.89 -9.20
CA LEU A 189 8.72 -14.21 -8.45
C LEU A 189 9.03 -14.25 -6.96
N THR A 190 8.37 -13.40 -6.19
CA THR A 190 8.34 -13.50 -4.74
C THR A 190 7.01 -14.09 -4.31
N THR A 191 7.04 -15.09 -3.45
CA THR A 191 5.84 -15.67 -2.83
C THR A 191 5.94 -15.61 -1.32
N ALA A 192 4.82 -15.48 -0.64
CA ALA A 192 4.82 -15.40 0.81
C ALA A 192 3.64 -16.12 1.44
N VAL A 193 3.87 -16.68 2.63
CA VAL A 193 2.80 -17.24 3.46
C VAL A 193 2.47 -16.24 4.54
N MET A 194 1.19 -15.91 4.69
CA MET A 194 0.71 -14.97 5.70
C MET A 194 -0.56 -15.50 6.36
N PRO A 195 -0.92 -14.98 7.54
CA PRO A 195 -2.21 -15.31 8.16
C PRO A 195 -3.36 -15.11 7.17
N GLY A 196 -4.28 -16.08 7.14
CA GLY A 196 -5.43 -16.10 6.25
C GLY A 196 -6.55 -15.17 6.69
N LYS A 197 -7.76 -15.45 6.21
CA LYS A 197 -8.98 -14.75 6.66
C LYS A 197 -9.11 -14.88 8.18
N GLU A 198 -9.50 -13.80 8.85
CA GLU A 198 -9.66 -13.73 10.31
C GLU A 198 -8.39 -14.14 11.10
N GLY A 199 -7.21 -14.10 10.46
CA GLY A 199 -5.94 -14.43 11.11
C GLY A 199 -5.61 -15.93 11.15
N GLY A 200 -6.25 -16.76 10.31
CA GLY A 200 -5.97 -18.20 10.23
C GLY A 200 -4.48 -18.52 10.00
N THR A 201 -3.87 -19.34 10.85
CA THR A 201 -2.43 -19.67 10.78
C THR A 201 -2.13 -21.13 10.50
N HIS A 202 -3.13 -22.01 10.57
CA HIS A 202 -2.98 -23.43 10.31
C HIS A 202 -2.99 -23.75 8.81
N LEU A 203 -2.39 -24.88 8.42
CA LEU A 203 -2.40 -25.37 7.05
C LEU A 203 -3.83 -25.43 6.48
N GLY A 204 -4.02 -24.83 5.31
CA GLY A 204 -5.32 -24.72 4.63
C GLY A 204 -6.19 -23.56 5.13
N GLN A 205 -5.66 -22.70 6.01
CA GLN A 205 -6.33 -21.49 6.50
C GLN A 205 -5.48 -20.24 6.28
N ARG A 206 -4.41 -20.31 5.48
CA ARG A 206 -3.43 -19.23 5.26
C ARG A 206 -3.68 -18.57 3.91
N TRP A 207 -3.20 -17.34 3.73
CA TRP A 207 -3.07 -16.73 2.41
C TRP A 207 -1.68 -17.02 1.84
N ILE A 208 -1.61 -17.36 0.55
CA ILE A 208 -0.37 -17.42 -0.20
C ILE A 208 -0.33 -16.21 -1.15
N GLY A 209 0.54 -15.25 -0.86
CA GLY A 209 0.75 -14.07 -1.68
C GLY A 209 1.80 -14.29 -2.75
N PHE A 210 1.69 -13.56 -3.85
CA PHE A 210 2.72 -13.51 -4.89
C PHE A 210 2.96 -12.09 -5.39
N CYS A 211 4.17 -11.88 -5.91
CA CYS A 211 4.61 -10.69 -6.62
C CYS A 211 5.54 -11.14 -7.75
N TRP A 212 5.07 -11.09 -8.98
CA TRP A 212 5.84 -11.40 -10.17
C TRP A 212 6.24 -10.09 -10.86
N PHE A 213 7.55 -9.83 -10.85
CA PHE A 213 8.19 -8.71 -11.52
C PHE A 213 8.36 -9.02 -13.01
N ASP A 214 7.66 -8.22 -13.81
CA ASP A 214 7.50 -8.37 -15.26
C ASP A 214 8.04 -7.12 -15.95
N HIS A 215 9.03 -7.31 -16.82
CA HIS A 215 9.64 -6.23 -17.60
C HIS A 215 9.37 -6.37 -19.11
N SER A 216 8.56 -7.34 -19.54
CA SER A 216 8.33 -7.64 -20.96
C SER A 216 7.08 -6.94 -21.53
N HIS A 217 6.10 -6.61 -20.69
CA HIS A 217 4.81 -6.07 -21.16
C HIS A 217 4.70 -4.54 -21.13
N ASN A 218 5.80 -3.81 -21.05
CA ASN A 218 5.79 -2.35 -20.97
C ASN A 218 5.03 -1.65 -22.13
N PRO A 219 5.17 -2.07 -23.41
CA PRO A 219 4.42 -1.45 -24.51
C PRO A 219 2.90 -1.57 -24.33
N LEU A 220 2.45 -2.74 -23.84
CA LEU A 220 1.03 -3.02 -23.60
C LEU A 220 0.42 -2.10 -22.54
N LEU A 221 1.23 -1.63 -21.57
CA LEU A 221 0.75 -0.68 -20.58
C LEU A 221 0.34 0.67 -21.18
N SER A 222 1.03 1.12 -22.24
CA SER A 222 0.64 2.33 -22.95
C SER A 222 -0.65 2.12 -23.76
N GLU A 223 -0.78 0.97 -24.43
CA GLU A 223 -1.98 0.62 -25.19
C GLU A 223 -3.23 0.52 -24.31
N LEU A 224 -3.08 -0.02 -23.09
CA LEU A 224 -4.15 -0.14 -22.10
C LEU A 224 -4.40 1.14 -21.30
N GLY A 225 -3.70 2.24 -21.59
CA GLY A 225 -3.84 3.52 -20.90
C GLY A 225 -3.30 3.54 -19.47
N VAL A 226 -2.64 2.47 -19.03
CA VAL A 226 -1.99 2.35 -17.72
C VAL A 226 -0.85 3.35 -17.59
N LEU A 227 -0.10 3.57 -18.68
CA LEU A 227 0.97 4.54 -18.77
C LEU A 227 0.63 5.63 -19.80
N LYS A 228 0.82 6.89 -19.42
CA LYS A 228 0.77 8.03 -20.32
C LYS A 228 2.02 8.90 -20.10
N ASP A 229 2.80 9.11 -21.14
CA ASP A 229 4.03 9.93 -21.10
C ASP A 229 5.01 9.51 -19.99
N GLY A 230 5.16 8.19 -19.75
CA GLY A 230 6.01 7.65 -18.69
C GLY A 230 5.41 7.74 -17.27
N ILE A 231 4.17 8.22 -17.13
CA ILE A 231 3.48 8.38 -15.85
C ILE A 231 2.35 7.37 -15.72
N ALA A 232 2.35 6.60 -14.62
CA ALA A 232 1.26 5.68 -14.30
C ALA A 232 -0.04 6.39 -13.96
N GLN A 233 -1.12 5.98 -14.63
CA GLN A 233 -2.47 6.52 -14.46
C GLN A 233 -3.30 5.70 -13.47
N HIS A 234 -3.23 4.37 -13.59
CA HIS A 234 -3.92 3.39 -12.75
C HIS A 234 -3.19 2.04 -12.79
N SER A 235 -3.64 1.07 -11.99
CA SER A 235 -3.22 -0.34 -12.13
C SER A 235 -4.24 -1.10 -12.98
N LEU A 236 -3.88 -2.29 -13.44
CA LEU A 236 -4.78 -3.24 -14.11
C LEU A 236 -5.48 -4.14 -13.09
N TYR A 237 -6.78 -4.34 -13.27
CA TYR A 237 -7.63 -5.15 -12.39
C TYR A 237 -8.64 -5.94 -13.21
N GLY A 238 -8.90 -7.20 -12.83
CA GLY A 238 -10.07 -7.96 -13.31
C GLY A 238 -10.21 -7.95 -14.83
N GLU A 239 -11.37 -7.48 -15.31
CA GLU A 239 -11.72 -7.40 -16.74
C GLU A 239 -10.87 -6.39 -17.55
N ALA A 240 -10.15 -5.47 -16.89
CA ALA A 240 -9.24 -4.57 -17.58
C ALA A 240 -7.96 -5.27 -18.06
N ILE A 241 -7.69 -6.49 -17.60
CA ILE A 241 -6.58 -7.34 -18.08
C ILE A 241 -7.10 -8.15 -19.26
N PRO A 242 -6.62 -7.99 -20.50
CA PRO A 242 -7.13 -8.74 -21.66
C PRO A 242 -7.00 -10.26 -21.51
N ASP A 243 -7.97 -11.02 -22.03
CA ASP A 243 -7.95 -12.50 -21.98
C ASP A 243 -6.69 -13.07 -22.65
N SER A 244 -6.25 -12.49 -23.77
CA SER A 244 -5.01 -12.88 -24.46
C SER A 244 -3.77 -12.73 -23.58
N LEU A 245 -3.73 -11.68 -22.74
CA LEU A 245 -2.64 -11.46 -21.79
C LEU A 245 -2.70 -12.48 -20.65
N LEU A 246 -3.90 -12.81 -20.17
CA LEU A 246 -4.07 -13.86 -19.15
C LEU A 246 -3.62 -15.23 -19.67
N GLU A 247 -3.92 -15.56 -20.93
CA GLU A 247 -3.44 -16.77 -21.59
C GLU A 247 -1.90 -16.79 -21.69
N GLU A 248 -1.30 -15.68 -22.11
CA GLU A 248 0.16 -15.54 -22.18
C GLU A 248 0.83 -15.70 -20.81
N LEU A 249 0.30 -15.03 -19.78
CA LEU A 249 0.79 -15.15 -18.40
C LEU A 249 0.65 -16.59 -17.89
N SER A 250 -0.44 -17.28 -18.22
CA SER A 250 -0.67 -18.67 -17.84
C SER A 250 0.36 -19.61 -18.48
N GLN A 251 0.60 -19.46 -19.80
CA GLN A 251 1.59 -20.26 -20.53
C GLN A 251 3.02 -19.99 -20.04
N THR A 252 3.36 -18.72 -19.83
CA THR A 252 4.65 -18.30 -19.29
C THR A 252 4.88 -18.89 -17.90
N SER A 253 3.84 -18.90 -17.06
CA SER A 253 3.91 -19.48 -15.73
C SER A 253 4.22 -20.98 -15.77
N GLN A 254 3.49 -21.75 -16.60
CA GLN A 254 3.67 -23.18 -16.75
C GLN A 254 5.06 -23.55 -17.29
N ALA A 255 5.62 -22.71 -18.16
CA ALA A 255 6.91 -22.96 -18.80
C ALA A 255 8.11 -22.65 -17.88
N HIS A 256 7.98 -21.69 -16.97
CA HIS A 256 9.13 -21.10 -16.29
C HIS A 256 9.13 -21.22 -14.76
N TRP A 257 7.99 -21.50 -14.13
CA TRP A 257 7.90 -21.62 -12.67
C TRP A 257 7.81 -23.06 -12.18
N SER A 258 8.11 -23.26 -10.89
CA SER A 258 7.89 -24.55 -10.23
C SER A 258 6.40 -24.92 -10.26
N LYS A 259 6.07 -26.21 -10.11
CA LYS A 259 4.65 -26.65 -10.06
C LYS A 259 3.89 -25.97 -8.94
N GLU A 260 4.57 -25.70 -7.83
CA GLU A 260 4.01 -24.98 -6.69
C GLU A 260 3.71 -23.54 -7.06
N ASP A 261 4.69 -22.80 -7.55
CA ASP A 261 4.50 -21.38 -7.91
C ASP A 261 3.47 -21.21 -9.04
N ASP A 262 3.50 -22.10 -10.04
CA ASP A 262 2.51 -22.11 -11.12
C ASP A 262 1.09 -22.29 -10.57
N ALA A 263 0.86 -23.24 -9.65
CA ALA A 263 -0.48 -23.45 -9.07
C ALA A 263 -1.07 -22.19 -8.41
N ILE A 264 -0.23 -21.33 -7.80
CA ILE A 264 -0.67 -20.03 -7.25
C ILE A 264 -1.13 -19.11 -8.37
N LEU A 265 -0.28 -18.95 -9.38
CA LEU A 265 -0.51 -18.04 -10.49
C LEU A 265 -1.71 -18.47 -11.32
N GLN A 266 -1.89 -19.77 -11.58
CA GLN A 266 -3.04 -20.31 -12.32
C GLN A 266 -4.37 -20.01 -11.63
N ILE A 267 -4.46 -20.15 -10.30
CA ILE A 267 -5.66 -19.78 -9.54
C ILE A 267 -5.91 -18.28 -9.67
N ALA A 268 -4.87 -17.46 -9.47
CA ALA A 268 -5.01 -16.02 -9.51
C ALA A 268 -5.42 -15.49 -10.89
N ILE A 269 -4.85 -16.05 -11.96
CA ILE A 269 -5.17 -15.75 -13.37
C ILE A 269 -6.60 -16.15 -13.68
N LYS A 270 -6.99 -17.39 -13.35
CA LYS A 270 -8.34 -17.91 -13.60
C LYS A 270 -9.42 -17.09 -12.91
N ASP A 271 -9.17 -16.68 -11.67
CA ASP A 271 -10.12 -15.88 -10.88
C ASP A 271 -10.00 -14.37 -11.15
N ARG A 272 -9.14 -13.96 -12.10
CA ARG A 272 -8.77 -12.56 -12.40
C ARG A 272 -8.46 -11.72 -11.14
N SER A 273 -7.86 -12.34 -10.14
CA SER A 273 -7.58 -11.74 -8.84
C SER A 273 -6.19 -11.11 -8.72
N LEU A 274 -5.35 -11.30 -9.75
CA LEU A 274 -4.08 -10.59 -9.90
C LEU A 274 -4.30 -9.10 -10.26
N ILE A 275 -3.38 -8.27 -9.78
CA ILE A 275 -3.33 -6.84 -10.04
C ILE A 275 -2.03 -6.56 -10.80
N GLY A 276 -2.13 -5.94 -11.98
CA GLY A 276 -0.97 -5.43 -12.70
C GLY A 276 -0.63 -4.03 -12.21
N ALA A 277 0.31 -3.90 -11.27
CA ALA A 277 0.69 -2.62 -10.69
C ALA A 277 1.98 -2.07 -11.34
N PRO A 278 1.93 -0.96 -12.11
CA PRO A 278 3.15 -0.34 -12.60
C PRO A 278 3.99 0.15 -11.41
N VAL A 279 5.28 -0.16 -11.41
CA VAL A 279 6.16 0.30 -10.33
C VAL A 279 6.61 1.71 -10.65
N ASN A 280 6.45 2.60 -9.66
CA ASN A 280 6.75 4.02 -9.80
C ASN A 280 7.75 4.42 -8.73
N GLU A 281 8.69 5.27 -9.10
CA GLU A 281 9.72 5.78 -8.22
C GLU A 281 9.64 7.30 -8.14
N TYR A 282 9.87 7.82 -6.93
CA TYR A 282 9.97 9.25 -6.71
C TYR A 282 11.03 9.53 -5.66
N PHE A 283 12.04 10.28 -6.06
CA PHE A 283 13.09 10.79 -5.18
C PHE A 283 12.78 12.27 -4.91
N PRO A 284 12.31 12.62 -3.68
CA PRO A 284 12.02 14.00 -3.33
C PRO A 284 13.31 14.80 -3.16
N ASN A 285 13.37 15.99 -3.77
CA ASN A 285 14.39 17.00 -3.46
C ASN A 285 13.90 17.99 -2.40
N ILE A 286 12.58 18.09 -2.22
CA ILE A 286 11.91 18.99 -1.28
C ILE A 286 10.97 18.13 -0.44
N LEU A 287 11.11 18.22 0.88
CA LEU A 287 10.30 17.45 1.86
C LEU A 287 9.34 18.34 2.65
N SER A 288 9.62 19.63 2.73
CA SER A 288 8.80 20.63 3.39
C SER A 288 8.92 21.96 2.65
N LYS A 289 7.94 22.83 2.86
CA LYS A 289 7.98 24.22 2.45
C LYS A 289 7.73 25.04 3.70
N GLU A 290 8.66 25.92 4.04
CA GLU A 290 8.47 26.96 5.04
C GLU A 290 8.27 28.27 4.26
N GLU A 291 7.26 29.06 4.61
CA GLU A 291 7.10 30.42 4.08
C GLU A 291 7.79 31.43 5.00
#